data_AF-W6UUJ4-F1
#
_entry.id   AF-W6UUJ4-F1
#
_cell.length_a   1.000
_cell.length_b   1.000
_cell.length_c   1.000
_cell.angle_alpha   90.00
_cell.angle_beta   90.00
_cell.angle_gamma   90.00
#
_symmetry.space_group_name_H-M   'P 1'
#
loop_
_entity.id
_entity.type
_entity.pdbx_description
1 polymer ?
#
loop_
_entity_poly.entity_id
_entity_poly.type
_entity_poly.pdbx_seq_one_letter_code
_entity_poly.pdbx_strand_id
1 'polypeptide(L)'
;MFDPKGTGFVRRDDVCNALRWYPNEPGFLGDVEVLANDMSQRKRESVIKIILTTLATKKPKKEKLRMIKKKLEALYGTGWNVFIAEGRYWAVCSHKPGSNLTFIHRGVVYGVFQTPSDSDFMEELHGPVRPKKDRIYHSKGSLQCTELLPESDVHIIESDAPQHQRESIISIILGEMKHDGQPKEKLYRAKKRIEKLYGKEWNIFQAYGGYWGLCQYRVSTNLWFNHKGITYGAFQVPDSTDTIKSSRH
;
A
#
# COMPACT_ATOMS: atom_id res chain seq x y z
N MET A 1 8.61 42.03 -2.33
CA MET A 1 7.26 41.63 -2.79
C MET A 1 7.30 40.13 -3.05
N PHE A 2 6.40 39.36 -2.44
CA PHE A 2 6.40 37.89 -2.59
C PHE A 2 5.81 37.54 -3.96
N ASP A 3 6.65 37.12 -4.90
CA ASP A 3 6.25 36.63 -6.23
C ASP A 3 7.20 35.47 -6.61
N PRO A 4 6.88 34.24 -6.19
CA PRO A 4 7.79 33.11 -6.29
C PRO A 4 8.08 32.67 -7.74
N LYS A 5 7.31 33.17 -8.72
CA LYS A 5 7.47 32.85 -10.15
C LYS A 5 7.92 34.05 -10.98
N GLY A 6 8.04 35.24 -10.39
CA GLY A 6 8.46 36.46 -11.08
C GLY A 6 7.53 36.90 -12.21
N THR A 7 6.24 36.52 -12.13
CA THR A 7 5.25 36.78 -13.19
C THR A 7 4.50 38.09 -12.99
N GLY A 8 4.71 38.79 -11.88
CA GLY A 8 3.92 39.96 -11.46
C GLY A 8 2.52 39.59 -10.93
N PHE A 9 2.17 38.30 -10.89
CA PHE A 9 0.86 37.81 -10.46
C PHE A 9 1.02 36.68 -9.45
N VAL A 10 0.56 36.93 -8.23
CA VAL A 10 0.53 35.92 -7.15
C VAL A 10 -0.84 35.27 -7.13
N ARG A 11 -0.92 33.96 -7.39
CA ARG A 11 -2.18 33.23 -7.29
C ARG A 11 -2.40 32.83 -5.82
N ARG A 12 -3.67 32.67 -5.44
CA ARG A 12 -4.05 32.21 -4.08
C ARG A 12 -3.32 30.93 -3.69
N ASP A 13 -3.18 29.99 -4.61
CA ASP A 13 -2.47 28.73 -4.37
C ASP A 13 -0.98 28.94 -4.05
N ASP A 14 -0.32 29.91 -4.69
CA ASP A 14 1.09 30.24 -4.42
C ASP A 14 1.26 30.77 -2.98
N VAL A 15 0.30 31.56 -2.49
CA VAL A 15 0.26 32.05 -1.10
C VAL A 15 -0.01 30.91 -0.12
N CYS A 16 -1.05 30.11 -0.37
CA CYS A 16 -1.44 29.03 0.52
C CYS A 16 -0.33 27.97 0.66
N ASN A 17 0.35 27.64 -0.44
CA ASN A 17 1.47 26.69 -0.45
C ASN A 17 2.69 27.24 0.31
N ALA A 18 2.99 28.53 0.18
CA ALA A 18 4.11 29.16 0.87
C ALA A 18 3.89 29.30 2.38
N LEU A 19 2.64 29.62 2.78
CA LEU A 19 2.26 29.77 4.17
C LEU A 19 1.84 28.45 4.85
N ARG A 20 1.76 27.35 4.09
CA ARG A 20 1.13 26.08 4.52
C ARG A 20 -0.23 26.30 5.19
N TRP A 21 -1.03 27.21 4.66
CA TRP A 21 -2.30 27.59 5.23
C TRP A 21 -3.37 27.74 4.15
N TYR A 22 -4.48 27.01 4.30
CA TYR A 22 -5.55 26.93 3.31
C TYR A 22 -6.87 27.44 3.93
N PRO A 23 -7.31 28.67 3.60
CA PRO A 23 -8.42 29.32 4.30
C PRO A 23 -9.78 28.62 4.15
N ASN A 24 -9.90 27.70 3.19
CA ASN A 24 -11.12 26.92 2.93
C ASN A 24 -10.97 25.46 3.34
N GLU A 25 -9.91 25.12 4.09
CA GLU A 25 -9.67 23.75 4.51
C GLU A 25 -10.83 23.29 5.41
N PRO A 26 -11.61 22.28 4.98
CA PRO A 26 -12.70 21.79 5.81
C PRO A 26 -12.16 21.37 7.18
N GLY A 27 -12.79 21.78 8.27
CA GLY A 27 -12.28 21.54 9.64
C GLY A 27 -11.98 20.06 9.98
N PHE A 28 -12.49 19.10 9.20
CA PHE A 28 -12.14 17.68 9.34
C PHE A 28 -10.71 17.33 8.90
N LEU A 29 -10.00 18.23 8.23
CA LEU A 29 -8.61 18.05 7.77
C LEU A 29 -7.58 18.61 8.75
N GLY A 30 -7.99 19.35 9.79
CA GLY A 30 -7.05 20.01 10.71
C GLY A 30 -6.04 19.06 11.39
N ASP A 31 -6.40 17.79 11.56
CA ASP A 31 -5.56 16.75 12.16
C ASP A 31 -4.98 15.76 11.11
N VAL A 32 -4.99 16.13 9.83
CA VAL A 32 -4.57 15.27 8.72
C VAL A 32 -3.22 15.72 8.16
N GLU A 33 -2.23 14.82 8.21
CA GLU A 33 -0.93 15.02 7.57
C GLU A 33 -0.80 14.09 6.36
N VAL A 34 -0.72 14.66 5.15
CA VAL A 34 -0.58 13.85 3.92
C VAL A 34 0.88 13.43 3.73
N LEU A 35 1.13 12.12 3.67
CA LEU A 35 2.46 11.53 3.47
C LEU A 35 2.80 11.30 1.99
N ALA A 36 1.82 10.83 1.23
CA ALA A 36 1.96 10.58 -0.21
C ALA A 36 0.60 10.77 -0.88
N ASN A 37 0.58 11.43 -2.04
CA ASN A 37 -0.65 11.68 -2.78
C ASN A 37 -0.32 11.93 -4.25
N ASP A 38 -1.07 11.30 -5.14
CA ASP A 38 -1.10 11.65 -6.57
C ASP A 38 -2.52 12.04 -7.04
N MET A 39 -3.50 12.05 -6.13
CA MET A 39 -4.88 12.44 -6.44
C MET A 39 -5.03 13.95 -6.61
N SER A 40 -6.01 14.36 -7.42
CA SER A 40 -6.49 15.75 -7.42
C SER A 40 -7.05 16.14 -6.05
N GLN A 41 -6.99 17.43 -5.72
CA GLN A 41 -7.42 17.94 -4.41
C GLN A 41 -8.86 17.49 -4.06
N ARG A 42 -9.82 17.65 -4.97
CA ARG A 42 -11.22 17.25 -4.75
C ARG A 42 -11.36 15.76 -4.46
N LYS A 43 -10.63 14.91 -5.20
CA LYS A 43 -10.65 13.45 -5.00
C LYS A 43 -10.02 13.11 -3.65
N ARG A 44 -8.86 13.69 -3.33
CA ARG A 44 -8.16 13.52 -2.05
C ARG A 44 -9.07 13.85 -0.86
N GLU A 45 -9.68 15.04 -0.85
CA GLU A 45 -10.54 15.48 0.26
C GLU A 45 -11.79 14.59 0.41
N SER A 46 -12.39 14.18 -0.70
CA SER A 46 -13.50 13.22 -0.70
C SER A 46 -13.09 11.87 -0.09
N VAL A 47 -11.94 11.34 -0.50
CA VAL A 47 -11.39 10.07 0.02
C VAL A 47 -11.09 10.18 1.52
N ILE A 48 -10.44 11.25 1.97
CA ILE A 48 -10.18 11.49 3.41
C ILE A 48 -11.49 11.52 4.18
N LYS A 49 -12.49 12.26 3.68
CA LYS A 49 -13.82 12.33 4.30
C LYS A 49 -14.48 10.95 4.40
N ILE A 50 -14.42 10.13 3.34
CA ILE A 50 -14.95 8.76 3.35
C ILE A 50 -14.28 7.92 4.45
N ILE A 51 -12.96 8.03 4.58
CA ILE A 51 -12.18 7.29 5.57
C ILE A 51 -12.54 7.75 6.98
N LEU A 52 -12.40 9.05 7.28
CA LEU A 52 -12.62 9.58 8.62
C LEU A 52 -14.07 9.37 9.11
N THR A 53 -15.07 9.59 8.25
CA THR A 53 -16.48 9.33 8.60
C THR A 53 -16.74 7.85 8.88
N THR A 54 -16.08 6.95 8.14
CA THR A 54 -16.21 5.51 8.39
C THR A 54 -15.47 5.09 9.66
N LEU A 55 -14.33 5.72 9.97
CA LEU A 55 -13.58 5.49 11.20
C LEU A 55 -14.31 5.96 12.46
N ALA A 56 -15.14 7.00 12.36
CA ALA A 56 -15.97 7.50 13.46
C ALA A 56 -17.10 6.52 13.88
N THR A 57 -17.41 5.52 13.04
CA THR A 57 -18.41 4.50 13.39
C THR A 57 -17.91 3.57 14.50
N LYS A 58 -18.81 2.94 15.25
CA LYS A 58 -18.47 1.93 16.29
C LYS A 58 -18.14 0.54 15.73
N LYS A 59 -17.89 0.42 14.42
CA LYS A 59 -17.63 -0.87 13.76
C LYS A 59 -16.20 -1.36 13.98
N PRO A 60 -15.94 -2.68 13.97
CA PRO A 60 -14.58 -3.22 14.00
C PRO A 60 -13.73 -2.76 12.81
N LYS A 61 -12.40 -2.64 12.98
CA LYS A 61 -11.47 -2.20 11.91
C LYS A 61 -11.66 -2.97 10.60
N LYS A 62 -11.86 -4.29 10.68
CA LYS A 62 -12.11 -5.16 9.53
C LYS A 62 -13.36 -4.74 8.74
N GLU A 63 -14.44 -4.42 9.43
CA GLU A 63 -15.68 -3.95 8.81
C GLU A 63 -15.52 -2.53 8.25
N LYS A 64 -14.81 -1.65 8.98
CA LYS A 64 -14.46 -0.30 8.51
C LYS A 64 -13.69 -0.33 7.19
N LEU A 65 -12.66 -1.18 7.06
CA LEU A 65 -11.91 -1.33 5.81
C LEU A 65 -12.81 -1.77 4.65
N ARG A 66 -13.70 -2.75 4.87
CA ARG A 66 -14.68 -3.17 3.85
C ARG A 66 -15.61 -2.04 3.44
N MET A 67 -16.11 -1.27 4.40
CA MET A 67 -16.98 -0.13 4.14
C MET A 67 -16.26 0.96 3.34
N ILE A 68 -15.01 1.27 3.68
CA ILE A 68 -14.18 2.24 2.95
C ILE A 68 -13.99 1.75 1.52
N LYS A 69 -13.48 0.52 1.32
CA LYS A 69 -13.27 -0.06 -0.01
C LYS A 69 -14.55 -0.01 -0.84
N LYS A 70 -15.68 -0.48 -0.30
CA LYS A 70 -16.98 -0.47 -1.01
C LYS A 70 -17.40 0.94 -1.44
N LYS A 71 -17.23 1.95 -0.58
CA LYS A 71 -17.55 3.35 -0.92
C LYS A 71 -16.63 3.90 -2.00
N LEU A 72 -15.33 3.61 -1.93
CA LEU A 72 -14.37 4.02 -2.96
C LEU A 72 -14.68 3.35 -4.30
N GLU A 73 -14.98 2.05 -4.28
CA GLU A 73 -15.31 1.30 -5.49
C GLU A 73 -16.60 1.80 -6.16
N ALA A 74 -17.60 2.18 -5.36
CA ALA A 74 -18.84 2.76 -5.86
C ALA A 74 -18.65 4.14 -6.52
N LEU A 75 -17.66 4.93 -6.08
CA LEU A 75 -17.45 6.31 -6.56
C LEU A 75 -16.39 6.42 -7.65
N TYR A 76 -15.34 5.59 -7.58
CA TYR A 76 -14.13 5.75 -8.38
C TYR A 76 -13.74 4.49 -9.15
N GLY A 77 -14.66 3.52 -9.25
CA GLY A 77 -14.44 2.25 -9.95
C GLY A 77 -13.75 1.20 -9.09
N THR A 78 -13.79 -0.05 -9.53
CA THR A 78 -13.28 -1.21 -8.78
C THR A 78 -11.75 -1.18 -8.65
N GLY A 79 -11.19 -2.00 -7.76
CA GLY A 79 -9.73 -2.17 -7.73
C GLY A 79 -9.03 -1.59 -6.51
N TRP A 80 -9.79 -1.09 -5.52
CA TRP A 80 -9.21 -0.31 -4.42
C TRP A 80 -8.62 -1.22 -3.33
N ASN A 81 -7.40 -0.88 -2.94
CA ASN A 81 -6.71 -1.41 -1.77
C ASN A 81 -6.81 -0.38 -0.66
N VAL A 82 -7.03 -0.84 0.57
CA VAL A 82 -7.18 0.05 1.73
C VAL A 82 -6.43 -0.54 2.92
N PHE A 83 -5.71 0.28 3.68
CA PHE A 83 -4.98 -0.17 4.86
C PHE A 83 -4.93 0.87 5.98
N ILE A 84 -4.69 0.35 7.19
CA ILE A 84 -4.43 1.07 8.43
C ILE A 84 -3.12 0.51 8.98
N ALA A 85 -2.15 1.38 9.25
CA ALA A 85 -0.92 1.00 9.91
C ALA A 85 -0.73 1.87 11.16
N GLU A 86 -0.41 1.23 12.28
CA GLU A 86 -0.02 1.88 13.52
C GLU A 86 1.51 1.92 13.59
N GLY A 87 2.07 3.03 14.06
CA GLY A 87 3.52 3.21 14.19
C GLY A 87 4.21 3.53 12.87
N ARG A 88 5.45 3.05 12.72
CA ARG A 88 6.29 3.41 11.56
C ARG A 88 5.97 2.51 10.37
N TYR A 89 5.80 3.11 9.21
CA TYR A 89 5.34 2.43 8.00
C TYR A 89 6.19 2.82 6.79
N TRP A 90 6.52 1.82 5.97
CA TRP A 90 7.12 2.00 4.66
C TRP A 90 6.47 1.06 3.66
N ALA A 91 6.28 1.55 2.44
CA ALA A 91 5.86 0.70 1.34
C ALA A 91 6.44 1.16 0.01
N VAL A 92 6.58 0.19 -0.88
CA VAL A 92 6.90 0.38 -2.29
C VAL A 92 5.79 -0.30 -3.07
N CYS A 93 4.91 0.51 -3.68
CA CYS A 93 3.71 0.02 -4.34
C CYS A 93 3.58 0.56 -5.76
N SER A 94 3.23 -0.33 -6.67
CA SER A 94 2.69 -0.02 -7.98
C SER A 94 1.18 0.19 -7.88
N HIS A 95 0.69 1.30 -8.43
CA HIS A 95 -0.70 1.71 -8.35
C HIS A 95 -1.10 2.49 -9.61
N LYS A 96 -2.41 2.58 -9.86
CA LYS A 96 -2.96 3.40 -10.94
C LYS A 96 -2.68 4.89 -10.65
N PRO A 97 -2.16 5.67 -11.61
CA PRO A 97 -1.96 7.10 -11.42
C PRO A 97 -3.24 7.83 -11.02
N GLY A 98 -3.12 8.81 -10.12
CA GLY A 98 -4.24 9.60 -9.61
C GLY A 98 -5.15 8.86 -8.62
N SER A 99 -4.66 7.77 -8.01
CA SER A 99 -5.44 6.91 -7.12
C SER A 99 -4.78 6.59 -5.77
N ASN A 100 -3.56 7.06 -5.53
CA ASN A 100 -2.82 6.82 -4.30
C ASN A 100 -2.95 7.99 -3.33
N LEU A 101 -3.26 7.64 -2.08
CA LEU A 101 -3.26 8.56 -0.95
C LEU A 101 -2.83 7.81 0.29
N THR A 102 -1.83 8.35 1.00
CA THR A 102 -1.43 7.94 2.33
C THR A 102 -1.35 9.17 3.23
N PHE A 103 -1.98 9.12 4.40
CA PHE A 103 -1.98 10.21 5.37
C PHE A 103 -1.99 9.70 6.81
N ILE A 104 -1.57 10.56 7.74
CA ILE A 104 -1.67 10.34 9.18
C ILE A 104 -2.88 11.11 9.70
N HIS A 105 -3.64 10.48 10.59
CA HIS A 105 -4.62 11.17 11.41
C HIS A 105 -4.58 10.60 12.83
N ARG A 106 -4.34 11.46 13.83
CA ARG A 106 -4.17 11.08 15.25
C ARG A 106 -3.13 9.97 15.46
N GLY A 107 -1.98 10.09 14.81
CA GLY A 107 -0.85 9.16 14.96
C GLY A 107 -1.02 7.80 14.28
N VAL A 108 -2.09 7.60 13.50
CA VAL A 108 -2.33 6.36 12.73
C VAL A 108 -2.22 6.67 11.24
N VAL A 109 -1.52 5.79 10.51
CA VAL A 109 -1.36 5.87 9.05
C VAL A 109 -2.56 5.20 8.38
N TYR A 110 -3.15 5.90 7.43
CA TYR A 110 -4.21 5.41 6.55
C TYR A 110 -3.71 5.50 5.13
N GLY A 111 -3.93 4.46 4.33
CA GLY A 111 -3.59 4.53 2.93
C GLY A 111 -4.55 3.76 2.04
N VAL A 112 -4.70 4.28 0.83
CA VAL A 112 -5.51 3.71 -0.22
C VAL A 112 -4.80 3.85 -1.55
N PHE A 113 -4.97 2.86 -2.42
CA PHE A 113 -4.49 2.93 -3.80
C PHE A 113 -5.29 1.98 -4.67
N GLN A 114 -5.49 2.35 -5.93
CA GLN A 114 -6.15 1.47 -6.89
C GLN A 114 -5.10 0.62 -7.61
N THR A 115 -5.36 -0.68 -7.68
CA THR A 115 -4.60 -1.60 -8.52
C THR A 115 -4.81 -1.21 -9.98
N PRO A 116 -3.75 -1.07 -10.79
CA PRO A 116 -3.90 -0.94 -12.24
C PRO A 116 -4.69 -2.13 -12.81
N SER A 117 -5.70 -1.87 -13.63
CA SER A 117 -6.40 -2.93 -14.38
C SER A 117 -5.85 -3.06 -15.79
N ASP A 118 -6.13 -4.19 -16.46
CA ASP A 118 -5.83 -4.35 -17.90
C ASP A 118 -6.28 -3.13 -18.72
N SER A 119 -7.46 -2.56 -18.49
CA SER A 119 -7.91 -1.34 -19.18
C SER A 119 -7.01 -0.11 -19.00
N ASP A 120 -6.25 -0.05 -17.90
CA ASP A 120 -5.26 1.00 -17.64
C ASP A 120 -3.94 0.76 -18.39
N PHE A 121 -3.74 -0.47 -18.88
CA PHE A 121 -2.60 -0.89 -19.71
C PHE A 121 -2.98 -1.09 -21.19
N MET A 122 -4.26 -1.25 -21.50
CA MET A 122 -4.83 -1.53 -22.84
C MET A 122 -4.96 -0.28 -23.71
N GLU A 123 -3.98 0.62 -23.61
CA GLU A 123 -3.52 1.37 -24.79
C GLU A 123 -2.56 0.51 -25.64
N GLU A 124 -2.07 -0.64 -25.12
CA GLU A 124 -1.30 -1.63 -25.88
C GLU A 124 -1.72 -3.10 -25.54
N LEU A 125 -2.42 -3.73 -26.50
CA LEU A 125 -2.57 -5.18 -26.74
C LEU A 125 -3.31 -6.08 -25.72
N HIS A 126 -4.40 -6.70 -26.22
CA HIS A 126 -5.25 -7.64 -25.51
C HIS A 126 -4.57 -8.96 -25.11
N GLY A 127 -4.57 -9.25 -23.80
CA GLY A 127 -4.18 -10.54 -23.20
C GLY A 127 -5.29 -11.15 -22.32
N PRO A 128 -5.14 -12.41 -21.88
CA PRO A 128 -6.14 -13.10 -21.07
C PRO A 128 -6.19 -12.61 -19.62
N VAL A 129 -7.41 -12.46 -19.09
CA VAL A 129 -7.70 -12.02 -17.72
C VAL A 129 -7.17 -13.03 -16.69
N ARG A 130 -6.32 -12.58 -15.76
CA ARG A 130 -5.76 -13.41 -14.68
C ARG A 130 -6.69 -13.46 -13.46
N PRO A 131 -6.69 -14.55 -12.68
CA PRO A 131 -7.51 -14.65 -11.48
C PRO A 131 -7.04 -13.66 -10.40
N LYS A 132 -8.01 -12.93 -9.82
CA LYS A 132 -7.80 -11.92 -8.76
C LYS A 132 -8.31 -12.46 -7.42
N LYS A 133 -7.62 -12.15 -6.31
CA LYS A 133 -8.09 -12.43 -4.94
C LYS A 133 -8.09 -11.15 -4.10
N ASP A 134 -9.06 -11.06 -3.20
CA ASP A 134 -9.17 -10.02 -2.18
C ASP A 134 -9.10 -10.69 -0.81
N ARG A 135 -8.18 -10.24 0.06
CA ARG A 135 -8.11 -10.75 1.44
C ARG A 135 -7.75 -9.66 2.43
N ILE A 136 -8.30 -9.82 3.65
CA ILE A 136 -8.06 -8.88 4.75
C ILE A 136 -6.97 -9.44 5.65
N TYR A 137 -5.86 -8.72 5.71
CA TYR A 137 -4.71 -9.01 6.55
C TYR A 137 -4.81 -8.24 7.85
N HIS A 138 -4.37 -8.87 8.92
CA HIS A 138 -4.20 -8.19 10.19
C HIS A 138 -3.04 -8.81 10.94
N SER A 139 -2.10 -7.97 11.36
CA SER A 139 -1.09 -8.33 12.35
C SER A 139 -1.32 -7.45 13.56
N LYS A 140 -1.46 -8.09 14.72
CA LYS A 140 -1.28 -7.43 16.01
C LYS A 140 0.06 -7.90 16.55
N GLY A 141 0.85 -6.99 17.11
CA GLY A 141 1.92 -7.40 18.02
C GLY A 141 1.29 -8.06 19.24
N SER A 142 1.00 -9.35 19.16
CA SER A 142 0.77 -10.22 20.31
C SER A 142 1.46 -11.53 20.02
N LEU A 143 2.52 -11.79 20.78
CA LEU A 143 3.15 -13.11 20.90
C LEU A 143 2.06 -14.17 21.09
N GLN A 144 1.90 -15.07 20.14
CA GLN A 144 1.46 -16.43 20.41
C GLN A 144 2.31 -17.37 19.56
N CYS A 145 2.92 -18.30 20.29
CA CYS A 145 3.94 -19.24 19.88
C CYS A 145 3.29 -20.53 19.39
N THR A 146 3.67 -21.03 18.20
CA THR A 146 3.83 -22.47 17.90
C THR A 146 4.51 -22.72 16.54
N GLU A 147 5.65 -23.44 16.63
CA GLU A 147 6.23 -24.46 15.72
C GLU A 147 6.91 -24.09 14.37
N LEU A 148 8.14 -23.59 14.54
CA LEU A 148 9.47 -23.96 13.98
C LEU A 148 9.65 -24.47 12.53
N LEU A 149 10.32 -23.61 11.74
CA LEU A 149 11.45 -23.94 10.87
C LEU A 149 12.68 -23.11 11.32
N PRO A 150 13.93 -23.52 11.04
CA PRO A 150 15.12 -22.88 11.62
C PRO A 150 15.51 -21.57 10.90
N GLU A 151 14.75 -20.51 11.18
CA GLU A 151 15.04 -19.06 11.14
C GLU A 151 14.16 -18.43 12.24
N SER A 152 14.52 -18.71 13.50
CA SER A 152 13.66 -18.84 14.70
C SER A 152 12.67 -17.72 15.05
N ASP A 153 12.64 -16.60 14.34
CA ASP A 153 11.79 -15.44 14.63
C ASP A 153 10.82 -15.07 13.50
N VAL A 154 10.69 -15.89 12.43
CA VAL A 154 9.74 -15.63 11.34
C VAL A 154 8.40 -16.32 11.60
N HIS A 155 7.34 -15.54 11.74
CA HIS A 155 5.97 -16.02 11.91
C HIS A 155 5.11 -15.67 10.70
N ILE A 156 4.65 -16.68 9.95
CA ILE A 156 3.73 -16.46 8.82
C ILE A 156 2.36 -16.04 9.35
N ILE A 157 1.93 -14.83 9.02
CA ILE A 157 0.59 -14.31 9.35
C ILE A 157 -0.42 -14.89 8.36
N GLU A 158 -0.08 -14.83 7.08
CA GLU A 158 -0.92 -15.34 6.01
C GLU A 158 -0.08 -15.58 4.75
N SER A 159 -0.35 -16.65 4.03
CA SER A 159 0.26 -16.88 2.72
C SER A 159 -0.65 -17.75 1.87
N ASP A 160 -0.75 -17.43 0.58
CA ASP A 160 -1.19 -18.39 -0.43
C ASP A 160 -0.09 -18.70 -1.45
N ALA A 161 1.09 -18.08 -1.30
CA ALA A 161 2.27 -18.38 -2.09
C ALA A 161 2.79 -19.82 -1.81
N PRO A 162 3.25 -20.55 -2.85
CA PRO A 162 3.94 -21.83 -2.70
C PRO A 162 5.14 -21.72 -1.75
N GLN A 163 5.41 -22.79 -1.00
CA GLN A 163 6.46 -22.80 0.03
C GLN A 163 7.81 -22.29 -0.46
N HIS A 164 8.31 -22.80 -1.60
CA HIS A 164 9.58 -22.38 -2.18
C HIS A 164 9.63 -20.88 -2.53
N GLN A 165 8.51 -20.34 -3.04
CA GLN A 165 8.39 -18.92 -3.37
C GLN A 165 8.37 -18.08 -2.09
N ARG A 166 7.60 -18.52 -1.09
CA ARG A 166 7.52 -17.87 0.21
C ARG A 166 8.88 -17.77 0.89
N GLU A 167 9.60 -18.88 1.02
CA GLU A 167 10.92 -18.93 1.68
C GLU A 167 11.94 -18.05 0.96
N SER A 168 11.96 -18.10 -0.37
CA SER A 168 12.81 -17.23 -1.20
C SER A 168 12.49 -15.74 -1.00
N ILE A 169 11.20 -15.35 -1.00
CA ILE A 169 10.78 -13.97 -0.78
C ILE A 169 11.18 -13.48 0.63
N ILE A 170 10.97 -14.31 1.66
CA ILE A 170 11.38 -14.00 3.04
C ILE A 170 12.88 -13.76 3.10
N SER A 171 13.66 -14.68 2.54
CA SER A 171 15.13 -14.57 2.52
C SER A 171 15.60 -13.31 1.80
N ILE A 172 14.98 -12.95 0.68
CA ILE A 172 15.29 -11.71 -0.05
C ILE A 172 14.97 -10.47 0.80
N ILE A 173 13.76 -10.39 1.37
CA ILE A 173 13.34 -9.23 2.18
C ILE A 173 14.26 -9.09 3.38
N LEU A 174 14.43 -10.15 4.18
CA LEU A 174 15.26 -10.10 5.38
C LEU A 174 16.74 -9.88 5.06
N GLY A 175 17.24 -10.43 3.95
CA GLY A 175 18.58 -10.16 3.44
C GLY A 175 18.79 -8.67 3.15
N GLU A 176 17.84 -8.03 2.45
CA GLU A 176 17.92 -6.60 2.15
C GLU A 176 17.79 -5.71 3.38
N MET A 177 17.02 -6.13 4.39
CA MET A 177 16.86 -5.37 5.63
C MET A 177 18.14 -5.31 6.48
N LYS A 178 19.09 -6.26 6.29
CA LYS A 178 20.39 -6.27 6.97
C LYS A 178 21.37 -5.23 6.44
N HIS A 179 21.20 -4.75 5.20
CA HIS A 179 22.07 -3.72 4.63
C HIS A 179 21.79 -2.35 5.24
N ASP A 180 22.76 -1.44 5.17
CA ASP A 180 22.56 -0.04 5.56
C ASP A 180 21.61 0.70 4.60
N GLY A 181 21.19 1.89 5.00
CA GLY A 181 20.35 2.80 4.21
C GLY A 181 18.92 2.96 4.74
N GLN A 182 18.12 3.75 4.02
CA GLN A 182 16.74 4.05 4.43
C GLN A 182 15.83 2.84 4.21
N PRO A 183 14.85 2.54 5.10
CA PRO A 183 13.98 1.38 4.95
C PRO A 183 13.28 1.29 3.59
N LYS A 184 12.85 2.44 3.04
CA LYS A 184 12.24 2.51 1.70
C LYS A 184 13.17 2.01 0.59
N GLU A 185 14.47 2.34 0.66
CA GLU A 185 15.46 1.90 -0.33
C GLU A 185 15.72 0.39 -0.23
N LYS A 186 15.79 -0.13 1.00
CA LYS A 186 15.91 -1.58 1.24
C LYS A 186 14.72 -2.34 0.66
N LEU A 187 13.50 -1.84 0.88
CA LEU A 187 12.29 -2.43 0.30
C LEU A 187 12.29 -2.35 -1.23
N TYR A 188 12.80 -1.26 -1.80
CA TYR A 188 12.92 -1.12 -3.25
C TYR A 188 13.89 -2.15 -3.85
N ARG A 189 15.04 -2.38 -3.22
CA ARG A 189 15.98 -3.43 -3.64
C ARG A 189 15.38 -4.82 -3.53
N ALA A 190 14.66 -5.09 -2.43
CA ALA A 190 13.93 -6.35 -2.25
C ALA A 190 12.91 -6.55 -3.38
N LYS A 191 12.12 -5.51 -3.70
CA LYS A 191 11.17 -5.50 -4.82
C LYS A 191 11.86 -5.88 -6.11
N LYS A 192 12.96 -5.21 -6.47
CA LYS A 192 13.70 -5.49 -7.71
C LYS A 192 14.20 -6.93 -7.80
N ARG A 193 14.68 -7.50 -6.68
CA ARG A 193 15.13 -8.90 -6.65
C ARG A 193 13.98 -9.89 -6.79
N ILE A 194 12.86 -9.64 -6.11
CA ILE A 194 11.64 -10.45 -6.24
C ILE A 194 11.09 -10.37 -7.67
N GLU A 195 11.04 -9.18 -8.25
CA GLU A 195 10.56 -8.96 -9.62
C GLU A 195 11.40 -9.71 -10.66
N LYS A 196 12.71 -9.80 -10.44
CA LYS A 196 13.63 -10.56 -11.31
C LYS A 196 13.32 -12.07 -11.31
N LEU A 197 12.83 -12.61 -10.19
CA LEU A 197 12.57 -14.05 -10.03
C LEU A 197 11.12 -14.45 -10.36
N TYR A 198 10.16 -13.58 -10.01
CA TYR A 198 8.74 -13.93 -10.00
C TYR A 198 7.88 -13.02 -10.91
N GLY A 199 8.51 -12.22 -11.76
CA GLY A 199 7.86 -11.26 -12.65
C GLY A 199 7.59 -9.91 -11.96
N LYS A 200 7.33 -8.87 -12.75
CA LYS A 200 7.19 -7.47 -12.28
C LYS A 200 5.99 -7.21 -11.34
N GLU A 201 5.88 -5.96 -10.92
CA GLU A 201 4.77 -5.33 -10.20
C GLU A 201 4.45 -5.98 -8.85
N TRP A 202 5.47 -6.04 -7.99
CA TRP A 202 5.31 -6.47 -6.59
C TRP A 202 5.11 -5.30 -5.64
N ASN A 203 4.09 -5.37 -4.80
CA ASN A 203 3.90 -4.44 -3.70
C ASN A 203 4.55 -5.00 -2.44
N ILE A 204 5.43 -4.21 -1.80
CA ILE A 204 6.11 -4.62 -0.56
C ILE A 204 5.86 -3.59 0.54
N PHE A 205 5.53 -4.10 1.72
CA PHE A 205 5.16 -3.34 2.91
C PHE A 205 6.05 -3.72 4.09
N GLN A 206 6.31 -2.73 4.94
CA GLN A 206 6.93 -2.88 6.25
C GLN A 206 6.18 -2.00 7.26
N ALA A 207 5.78 -2.57 8.39
CA ALA A 207 5.11 -1.85 9.46
C ALA A 207 5.66 -2.25 10.83
N TYR A 208 5.93 -1.24 11.66
CA TYR A 208 6.31 -1.38 13.07
C TYR A 208 5.06 -1.11 13.91
N GLY A 209 4.35 -2.18 14.27
CA GLY A 209 3.09 -2.09 15.00
C GLY A 209 1.98 -2.88 14.31
N GLY A 210 0.74 -2.49 14.60
CA GLY A 210 -0.42 -3.13 14.01
C GLY A 210 -0.60 -2.74 12.54
N TYR A 211 -0.78 -3.73 11.66
CA TYR A 211 -1.16 -3.49 10.27
C TYR A 211 -2.48 -4.19 9.97
N TRP A 212 -3.41 -3.49 9.31
CA TRP A 212 -4.65 -4.05 8.79
C TRP A 212 -4.83 -3.59 7.35
N GLY A 213 -4.93 -4.51 6.40
CA GLY A 213 -5.08 -4.17 4.98
C GLY A 213 -6.13 -5.04 4.31
N LEU A 214 -6.87 -4.50 3.37
CA LEU A 214 -7.68 -5.25 2.41
C LEU A 214 -7.09 -4.98 1.03
N CYS A 215 -6.34 -5.94 0.51
CA CYS A 215 -5.60 -5.78 -0.74
C CYS A 215 -5.99 -6.84 -1.77
N GLN A 216 -5.86 -6.44 -3.02
CA GLN A 216 -6.01 -7.21 -4.23
C GLN A 216 -4.65 -7.66 -4.74
N TYR A 217 -4.60 -8.92 -5.13
CA TYR A 217 -3.36 -9.55 -5.53
C TYR A 217 -3.60 -10.69 -6.50
N ARG A 218 -2.54 -11.04 -7.24
CA ARG A 218 -2.50 -12.23 -8.08
C ARG A 218 -2.52 -13.47 -7.20
N VAL A 219 -3.39 -14.43 -7.52
CA VAL A 219 -3.46 -15.72 -6.83
C VAL A 219 -2.07 -16.34 -6.65
N SER A 220 -1.83 -16.90 -5.45
CA SER A 220 -0.60 -17.61 -5.11
C SER A 220 0.65 -16.73 -5.03
N THR A 221 0.47 -15.43 -4.78
CA THR A 221 1.60 -14.49 -4.60
C THR A 221 1.57 -13.77 -3.26
N ASN A 222 0.50 -13.93 -2.48
CA ASN A 222 0.37 -13.20 -1.23
C ASN A 222 1.19 -13.86 -0.12
N LEU A 223 1.93 -13.01 0.58
CA LEU A 223 2.72 -13.36 1.74
C LEU A 223 2.72 -12.20 2.75
N TRP A 224 2.31 -12.51 3.97
CA TRP A 224 2.47 -11.67 5.15
C TRP A 224 3.17 -12.45 6.25
N PHE A 225 4.21 -11.87 6.83
CA PHE A 225 4.94 -12.49 7.92
C PHE A 225 5.43 -11.43 8.90
N ASN A 226 5.63 -11.86 10.15
CA ASN A 226 6.28 -11.06 11.17
C ASN A 226 7.71 -11.58 11.35
N HIS A 227 8.67 -10.67 11.50
CA HIS A 227 10.02 -11.00 11.93
C HIS A 227 10.49 -9.96 12.94
N LYS A 228 10.83 -10.42 14.16
CA LYS A 228 11.31 -9.58 15.25
C LYS A 228 10.42 -8.36 15.55
N GLY A 229 9.09 -8.58 15.55
CA GLY A 229 8.11 -7.53 15.84
C GLY A 229 7.82 -6.59 14.67
N ILE A 230 8.42 -6.82 13.50
CA ILE A 230 8.16 -6.05 12.28
C ILE A 230 7.31 -6.90 11.33
N THR A 231 6.20 -6.36 10.87
CA THR A 231 5.36 -7.02 9.87
C THR A 231 5.81 -6.64 8.47
N TYR A 232 5.97 -7.65 7.62
CA TYR A 232 6.24 -7.51 6.20
C TYR A 232 5.09 -8.07 5.39
N GLY A 233 4.81 -7.44 4.26
CA GLY A 233 3.83 -7.91 3.27
C GLY A 233 4.45 -7.87 1.88
N ALA A 234 4.22 -8.90 1.08
CA ALA A 234 4.61 -8.95 -0.31
C ALA A 234 3.49 -9.61 -1.12
N PHE A 235 3.07 -8.98 -2.21
CA PHE A 235 2.13 -9.57 -3.15
C PHE A 235 2.29 -8.99 -4.54
N GLN A 236 2.00 -9.78 -5.57
CA GLN A 236 2.04 -9.33 -6.95
C GLN A 236 0.70 -8.70 -7.36
N VAL A 237 0.77 -7.63 -8.14
CA VAL A 237 -0.39 -7.01 -8.78
C VAL A 237 -1.07 -8.03 -9.71
N PRO A 238 -2.41 -8.22 -9.63
CA PRO A 238 -3.16 -9.24 -10.39
C PRO A 238 -2.87 -9.28 -11.89
N ASP A 239 -2.72 -8.11 -12.51
CA ASP A 239 -2.63 -7.93 -13.96
C ASP A 239 -1.18 -7.68 -14.44
N SER A 240 -0.18 -8.00 -13.61
CA SER A 240 1.23 -7.84 -13.98
C SER A 240 1.59 -8.67 -15.23
N THR A 241 1.92 -8.00 -16.32
CA THR A 241 2.34 -8.58 -17.61
C THR A 241 3.81 -8.99 -17.60
N ASP A 242 4.18 -9.92 -16.70
CA ASP A 242 5.43 -10.66 -16.84
C ASP A 242 5.19 -12.11 -16.45
N THR A 243 4.77 -12.88 -17.46
CA THR A 243 4.87 -14.33 -17.43
C THR A 243 6.30 -14.67 -17.84
N ILE A 244 7.20 -14.89 -16.88
CA ILE A 244 8.32 -15.80 -17.15
C ILE A 244 7.65 -17.15 -17.41
N LYS A 245 7.49 -17.48 -18.69
CA LYS A 245 7.24 -18.86 -19.10
C LYS A 245 8.44 -19.64 -18.59
N SER A 246 8.27 -20.41 -17.52
CA SER A 246 9.21 -21.46 -17.17
C SER A 246 9.24 -22.42 -18.36
N SER A 247 10.24 -22.27 -19.22
CA SER A 247 10.67 -23.33 -20.11
C SER A 247 11.24 -24.43 -19.21
N ARG A 248 10.46 -25.49 -19.01
CA ARG A 248 11.01 -26.76 -18.54
C ARG A 248 11.97 -27.26 -19.62
N HIS A 249 13.24 -27.43 -19.27
CA HIS A 249 14.14 -28.38 -19.92
C HIS A 249 14.00 -29.72 -19.19
#